data_AF-A0A948C355-F1
#
_entry.id   AF-A0A948C355-F1
#
_cell.length_a   1.000
_cell.length_b   1.000
_cell.length_c   1.000
_cell.angle_alpha   90.00
_cell.angle_beta   90.00
_cell.angle_gamma   90.00
#
_symmetry.space_group_name_H-M   'P 1'
#
loop_
_entity.id
_entity.type
_entity.pdbx_description
1 polymer ?
#
loop_
_entity_poly.entity_id
_entity_poly.type
_entity_poly.pdbx_seq_one_letter_code
_entity_poly.pdbx_strand_id
1 'polypeptide(L)'
;MGCEAFKTEKDLIEQNGEMVCPDHLKKPDRISEKNWFFKLSNYQDKLKELYTNNPDFVVPETRFNEVKSFVNGGLIDFSVSRESNKF
;
A
#
# COMPACT_ATOMS: atom_id res chain seq x y z
N MET A 1 -16.40 -10.04 16.31
CA MET A 1 -15.04 -9.82 15.77
C MET A 1 -15.09 -8.68 14.78
N GLY A 2 -14.09 -7.80 14.81
CA GLY A 2 -13.96 -6.68 13.85
C GLY A 2 -12.99 -7.02 12.72
N CYS A 3 -12.89 -6.14 11.74
CA CYS A 3 -11.93 -6.26 10.65
C CYS A 3 -10.60 -5.61 11.08
N GLU A 4 -9.54 -6.38 11.31
CA GLU A 4 -8.19 -5.87 11.63
C GLU A 4 -7.46 -5.35 10.37
N ALA A 5 -8.21 -4.73 9.46
CA ALA A 5 -7.72 -4.27 8.16
C ALA A 5 -8.29 -2.89 7.81
N PHE A 6 -7.47 -2.06 7.17
CA PHE A 6 -7.93 -0.80 6.60
C PHE A 6 -8.78 -1.09 5.35
N LYS A 7 -9.91 -0.39 5.24
CA LYS A 7 -10.83 -0.47 4.11
C LYS A 7 -10.97 0.92 3.51
N THR A 8 -10.93 1.01 2.19
CA THR A 8 -11.27 2.24 1.47
C THR A 8 -12.79 2.33 1.30
N GLU A 9 -13.33 3.50 0.94
CA GLU A 9 -14.77 3.68 0.70
C GLU A 9 -15.32 2.72 -0.36
N LYS A 10 -14.48 2.30 -1.33
CA LYS A 10 -14.85 1.35 -2.38
C LYS A 10 -14.98 -0.10 -1.87
N ASP A 11 -14.39 -0.40 -0.71
CA ASP A 11 -14.43 -1.74 -0.12
C ASP A 11 -15.64 -1.93 0.81
N LEU A 12 -16.51 -0.91 0.95
CA LEU A 12 -17.68 -0.91 1.82
C LEU A 12 -18.97 -1.10 1.02
N ILE A 13 -19.99 -1.67 1.66
CA ILE A 13 -21.33 -1.85 1.08
C ILE A 13 -22.36 -1.04 1.87
N GLU A 14 -23.41 -0.57 1.20
CA GLU A 14 -24.53 0.09 1.86
C GLU A 14 -25.49 -0.95 2.44
N GLN A 15 -25.78 -0.84 3.74
CA GLN A 15 -26.78 -1.65 4.42
C GLN A 15 -27.54 -0.78 5.42
N ASN A 16 -28.88 -0.77 5.34
CA ASN A 16 -29.75 0.03 6.21
C ASN A 16 -29.40 1.54 6.26
N GLY A 17 -28.88 2.08 5.15
CA GLY A 17 -28.46 3.48 5.05
C GLY A 17 -27.08 3.78 5.65
N GLU A 18 -26.30 2.77 6.05
CA GLU A 18 -24.92 2.92 6.51
C GLU A 18 -23.92 2.15 5.64
N MET A 19 -22.72 2.70 5.44
CA MET A 19 -21.61 2.01 4.79
C MET A 19 -20.92 1.08 5.79
N VAL A 20 -20.96 -0.22 5.53
CA VAL A 20 -20.45 -1.26 6.43
C VAL A 20 -19.44 -2.16 5.74
N CYS A 21 -18.58 -2.80 6.54
CA CYS A 21 -17.69 -3.85 6.06
C CYS A 21 -18.52 -5.06 5.59
N PRO A 22 -18.30 -5.60 4.37
CA PRO A 22 -19.09 -6.71 3.85
C PRO A 22 -18.93 -8.01 4.66
N ASP A 23 -17.78 -8.18 5.32
CA ASP A 23 -17.45 -9.39 6.07
C ASP A 23 -18.06 -9.39 7.49
N HIS A 24 -18.22 -8.20 8.08
CA HIS A 24 -18.57 -8.06 9.51
C HIS A 24 -19.86 -7.26 9.74
N LEU A 25 -20.42 -6.66 8.69
CA LEU A 25 -21.63 -5.81 8.70
C LEU A 25 -21.60 -4.73 9.79
N LYS A 26 -20.39 -4.22 10.05
CA LYS A 26 -20.14 -3.14 11.00
C LYS A 26 -19.59 -1.93 10.26
N LYS A 27 -20.05 -0.76 10.70
CA LYS A 27 -19.49 0.52 10.29
C LYS A 27 -18.02 0.60 10.71
N PRO A 28 -17.10 0.89 9.78
CA PRO A 28 -15.70 1.07 10.14
C PRO A 28 -15.51 2.38 10.89
N ASP A 29 -14.53 2.39 11.80
CA ASP A 29 -14.07 3.63 12.42
C ASP A 29 -13.28 4.45 11.39
N ARG A 30 -13.62 5.74 11.27
CA ARG A 30 -12.86 6.66 10.44
C ARG A 30 -11.66 7.16 11.23
N ILE A 31 -10.48 6.72 10.83
CA ILE A 31 -9.22 7.09 11.48
C ILE A 31 -8.46 8.06 10.57
N SER A 32 -7.91 9.14 11.13
CA SER A 32 -6.99 10.05 10.45
C SER A 32 -5.74 10.20 11.32
N GLU A 33 -4.62 9.67 10.86
CA GLU A 33 -3.35 9.67 11.60
C GLU A 33 -2.32 10.57 10.94
N LYS A 34 -1.50 11.25 11.75
CA LYS A 34 -0.30 11.91 11.25
C LYS A 34 0.83 10.89 11.17
N ASN A 35 1.17 10.51 9.94
CA ASN A 35 2.19 9.51 9.69
C ASN A 35 3.44 10.07 9.01
N TRP A 36 4.57 9.42 9.27
CA TRP A 36 5.81 9.60 8.52
C TRP A 36 5.74 8.78 7.24
N PHE A 37 6.01 9.43 6.11
CA PHE A 37 6.03 8.78 4.80
C PHE A 37 7.47 8.58 4.32
N PHE A 38 7.75 7.39 3.79
CA PHE A 38 8.96 7.16 3.03
C PHE A 38 8.74 7.63 1.60
N LYS A 39 9.64 8.51 1.13
CA LYS A 39 9.60 9.08 -0.22
C LYS A 39 10.11 8.09 -1.27
N LEU A 40 9.41 6.96 -1.42
CA LEU A 40 9.79 5.93 -2.40
C LEU A 40 9.81 6.50 -3.82
N SER A 41 8.95 7.47 -4.13
CA SER A 41 8.92 8.17 -5.42
C SER A 41 10.30 8.71 -5.84
N ASN A 42 11.11 9.20 -4.89
CA ASN A 42 12.45 9.72 -5.15
C ASN A 42 13.48 8.66 -5.58
N TYR A 43 13.15 7.36 -5.46
CA TYR A 43 14.07 6.26 -5.77
C TYR A 43 13.81 5.60 -7.12
N GLN A 44 12.77 6.02 -7.83
CA GLN A 44 12.38 5.38 -9.09
C GLN A 44 13.53 5.31 -10.10
N ASP A 45 14.17 6.44 -10.40
CA ASP A 45 15.23 6.48 -11.42
C ASP A 45 16.49 5.75 -10.94
N LYS A 46 16.80 5.82 -9.64
CA LYS A 46 17.91 5.09 -9.03
C LYS A 46 17.73 3.57 -9.14
N LEU A 47 16.51 3.08 -8.95
CA LEU A 47 16.19 1.66 -9.10
C LEU A 47 16.27 1.22 -10.57
N LYS A 48 15.77 2.04 -11.51
CA LYS A 48 15.92 1.77 -12.95
C LYS A 48 17.38 1.67 -13.38
N GLU A 49 18.22 2.58 -12.89
CA GLU A 49 19.66 2.56 -13.14
C GLU A 49 20.30 1.30 -12.54
N LEU A 50 19.99 0.98 -11.27
CA LEU A 50 20.48 -0.22 -10.61
C LEU A 50 20.16 -1.49 -11.43
N TYR A 51 18.92 -1.64 -11.89
CA TYR A 51 18.49 -2.81 -12.65
C TYR A 51 19.09 -2.88 -14.05
N THR A 52 19.39 -1.73 -14.66
CA THR A 52 20.06 -1.65 -15.97
C THR A 52 21.52 -2.09 -15.83
N ASN A 53 22.19 -1.67 -14.76
CA ASN A 53 23.59 -2.00 -14.52
C ASN A 53 23.79 -3.40 -13.93
N ASN A 54 22.74 -4.03 -13.39
CA ASN A 54 22.80 -5.33 -12.73
C ASN A 54 21.67 -6.25 -13.24
N PRO A 55 21.83 -6.89 -14.41
CA PRO A 55 20.77 -7.70 -15.03
C PRO A 55 20.38 -8.95 -14.23
N ASP A 56 21.26 -9.45 -13.33
CA ASP A 56 21.03 -10.63 -12.51
C ASP A 56 20.66 -10.30 -11.04
N PHE A 57 20.28 -9.05 -10.77
CA PHE A 57 20.01 -8.57 -9.40
C PHE A 57 18.84 -9.30 -8.71
N VAL A 58 17.86 -9.77 -9.49
CA VAL A 58 16.72 -10.54 -9.00
C VAL A 58 16.57 -11.80 -9.85
N VAL A 59 16.39 -12.94 -9.19
CA VAL A 59 16.13 -14.23 -9.82
C VAL A 59 14.89 -14.90 -9.21
N PRO A 60 14.08 -15.62 -10.00
CA PRO A 60 14.22 -15.85 -11.44
C PRO A 60 13.83 -14.62 -12.28
N GLU A 61 14.24 -14.60 -13.56
CA GLU A 61 14.01 -13.47 -14.48
C GLU A 61 12.53 -13.04 -14.58
N THR A 62 11.61 -13.99 -14.50
CA THR A 62 10.15 -13.72 -14.51
C THR A 62 9.75 -12.76 -13.39
N ARG A 63 10.27 -12.97 -12.18
CA ARG A 63 10.05 -12.07 -11.04
C ARG A 63 10.74 -10.74 -11.23
N PHE A 64 11.91 -10.72 -11.86
CA PHE A 64 12.59 -9.46 -12.13
C PHE A 64 11.79 -8.59 -13.11
N ASN A 65 11.19 -9.19 -14.14
CA ASN A 65 10.35 -8.48 -15.10
C ASN A 65 9.09 -7.90 -14.45
N GLU A 66 8.47 -8.60 -13.48
CA GLU A 66 7.39 -8.05 -12.64
C GLU A 66 7.86 -6.81 -11.87
N VAL A 67 9.01 -6.89 -11.19
CA VAL A 67 9.59 -5.77 -10.41
C VAL A 67 9.91 -4.57 -11.31
N LYS A 68 10.54 -4.80 -12.47
CA LYS A 68 10.82 -3.73 -13.45
C LYS A 68 9.52 -3.07 -13.93
N SER A 69 8.49 -3.85 -14.21
CA SER A 69 7.18 -3.34 -14.65
C SER A 69 6.50 -2.51 -13.57
N PHE A 70 6.54 -2.97 -12.32
CA PHE A 70 6.04 -2.21 -11.16
C PHE A 70 6.76 -0.86 -11.00
N VAL A 71 8.09 -0.85 -11.03
CA VAL A 71 8.88 0.40 -10.92
C VAL A 71 8.64 1.34 -12.10
N ASN A 72 8.44 0.80 -13.31
CA ASN A 72 8.11 1.59 -14.49
C ASN A 72 6.69 2.19 -14.43
N GLY A 73 5.78 1.59 -13.66
CA GLY A 73 4.40 2.06 -13.47
C GLY A 73 4.27 3.31 -12.60
N GLY A 74 5.33 3.77 -11.94
CA GLY A 74 5.28 4.91 -11.03
C GLY A 74 5.34 4.45 -9.57
N LEU A 75 6.34 4.91 -8.82
CA LEU A 75 6.43 4.65 -7.39
C LEU A 75 5.72 5.73 -6.57
N ILE A 76 4.89 5.29 -5.63
CA ILE A 76 4.18 6.15 -4.68
C ILE A 76 4.78 6.08 -3.29
N ASP A 77 4.72 7.19 -2.58
CA ASP A 77 5.16 7.26 -1.19
C ASP A 77 4.22 6.46 -0.30
N PHE A 78 4.76 5.80 0.72
CA PHE A 78 3.97 4.99 1.65
C PHE A 78 4.32 5.32 3.10
N SER A 79 3.35 5.13 3.99
CA SER A 79 3.54 5.35 5.42
C SER A 79 4.48 4.30 6.00
N VAL A 80 5.46 4.75 6.79
CA VAL A 80 6.38 3.90 7.55
C VAL A 80 6.19 4.03 9.07
N SER A 81 5.20 4.79 9.50
CA SER A 81 4.78 4.85 10.90
C SER A 81 3.32 4.45 11.06
N ARG A 82 2.97 4.13 12.30
CA ARG A 82 1.60 4.19 12.80
C ARG A 82 1.63 5.08 14.03
N GLU A 83 0.58 5.85 14.26
CA GLU A 83 0.39 6.44 15.58
C GLU A 83 0.17 5.29 16.56
N SER A 84 1.12 5.06 17.47
CA SER A 84 0.90 4.10 18.55
C SER A 84 -0.20 4.69 19.43
N ASN A 85 -1.39 4.10 19.40
CA ASN A 85 -2.46 4.44 20.34
C ASN A 85 -1.88 4.41 21.76
N LYS A 86 -1.72 5.59 22.37
CA LYS A 86 -1.66 5.68 23.82
C LYS A 86 -3.09 5.44 24.30
N PHE A 87 -3.31 4.22 24.79
CA PHE A 87 -4.49 3.87 25.58
C PHE A 87 -4.60 4.77 26.81
#